data_AF-A0A975G514-F1
#
_entry.id   AF-A0A975G514-F1
#
_cell.length_a   1.000
_cell.length_b   1.000
_cell.length_c   1.000
_cell.angle_alpha   90.00
_cell.angle_beta   90.00
_cell.angle_gamma   90.00
#
_symmetry.space_group_name_H-M   'P 1'
#
loop_
_entity.id
_entity.type
_entity.pdbx_description
1 polymer ?
#
loop_
_entity_poly.entity_id
_entity_poly.type
_entity_poly.pdbx_seq_one_letter_code
_entity_poly.pdbx_strand_id
1 'polypeptide(L)'
;MNRRTFTAAACLTLMGAGTACAQKKGGGMGLEFLPKRIPPPATDVMTDAQLLARQHRENAGKLMPKEQQVKGLDLQETSTFLENSGLFTIVPKGSVIHVPEKLKSLVVETPSVGSKFQSWQEFQVANRGRISAFEITFDQAAGKAPVDGDKLEALRRSDFLIVAVCRGGAISCPSQKPATVAAAGETAKPSP
;
A
#
# COMPACT_ATOMS: atom_id res chain seq x y z
N MET A 1 40.18 -13.92 -22.82
CA MET A 1 40.94 -14.08 -21.55
C MET A 1 41.41 -12.71 -21.12
N ASN A 2 40.97 -12.20 -19.96
CA ASN A 2 41.68 -11.15 -19.22
C ASN A 2 41.12 -11.10 -17.80
N ARG A 3 41.83 -11.78 -16.89
CA ARG A 3 41.59 -11.76 -15.44
C ARG A 3 42.28 -10.52 -14.86
N ARG A 4 41.56 -9.72 -14.09
CA ARG A 4 42.18 -8.76 -13.16
C ARG A 4 41.67 -9.04 -11.76
N THR A 5 42.54 -9.70 -11.01
CA THR A 5 42.51 -9.88 -9.56
C THR A 5 42.88 -8.56 -8.88
N PHE A 6 42.11 -8.13 -7.88
CA PHE A 6 42.54 -7.15 -6.89
C PHE A 6 42.14 -7.62 -5.49
N THR A 7 43.16 -8.16 -4.83
CA THR A 7 43.62 -7.92 -3.45
C THR A 7 42.62 -7.54 -2.37
N ALA A 8 42.54 -8.43 -1.37
CA ALA A 8 41.96 -8.24 -0.05
C ALA A 8 42.74 -7.19 0.77
N ALA A 9 42.01 -6.43 1.59
CA ALA A 9 42.57 -5.65 2.70
C ALA A 9 41.77 -5.94 3.97
N ALA A 10 42.46 -6.52 4.94
CA ALA A 10 42.03 -6.74 6.31
C ALA A 10 42.00 -5.42 7.08
N CYS A 11 41.01 -5.24 7.96
CA CYS A 11 41.10 -4.30 9.09
C CYS A 11 40.04 -4.74 10.12
N LEU A 12 40.44 -5.52 11.11
CA LEU A 12 40.95 -5.11 12.42
C LEU A 12 39.82 -5.03 13.45
N THR A 13 39.87 -6.03 14.32
CA THR A 13 39.05 -6.28 15.50
C THR A 13 39.16 -5.13 16.50
N LEU A 14 38.03 -4.69 17.05
CA LEU A 14 37.98 -3.93 18.29
C LEU A 14 37.02 -4.63 19.25
N MET A 15 37.62 -5.33 20.20
CA MET A 15 36.95 -5.85 21.39
C MET A 15 36.66 -4.69 22.34
N GLY A 16 35.39 -4.41 22.59
CA GLY A 16 34.93 -3.55 23.68
C GLY A 16 34.36 -4.42 24.80
N ALA A 17 35.15 -4.65 25.85
CA ALA A 17 34.68 -5.24 27.10
C ALA A 17 33.93 -4.17 27.91
N GLY A 18 32.60 -4.25 27.91
CA GLY A 18 31.72 -3.44 28.74
C GLY A 18 31.50 -4.08 30.11
N THR A 19 31.92 -3.36 31.14
CA THR A 19 31.84 -3.67 32.56
C THR A 19 30.40 -3.78 33.08
N ALA A 20 30.27 -4.62 34.11
CA ALA A 20 29.04 -4.98 34.80
C ALA A 20 28.28 -3.80 35.43
N CYS A 21 26.95 -3.83 35.30
CA CYS A 21 26.02 -3.26 36.27
C CYS A 21 25.14 -4.38 36.81
N ALA A 22 25.51 -4.88 38.00
CA ALA A 22 24.68 -5.78 38.78
C ALA A 22 23.47 -5.01 39.31
N GLN A 23 22.39 -4.96 38.52
CA GLN A 23 21.07 -4.60 39.06
C GLN A 23 20.58 -5.76 39.92
N LYS A 24 20.56 -5.56 41.24
CA LYS A 24 19.70 -6.33 42.14
C LYS A 24 18.24 -6.07 41.73
N LYS A 25 17.72 -6.90 40.83
CA LYS A 25 16.28 -7.06 40.66
C LYS A 25 15.77 -7.74 41.93
N GLY A 26 15.35 -6.93 42.91
CA GLY A 26 14.41 -7.41 43.91
C GLY A 26 13.16 -7.88 43.15
N GLY A 27 13.00 -9.19 43.02
CA GLY A 27 11.83 -9.77 42.38
C GLY A 27 10.60 -9.29 43.13
N GLY A 28 9.77 -8.48 42.48
CA GLY A 28 8.52 -7.95 43.02
C GLY A 28 7.43 -9.02 43.14
N MET A 29 7.73 -10.13 43.81
CA MET A 29 6.82 -11.25 44.10
C MET A 29 6.98 -11.72 45.56
N GLY A 30 7.33 -10.80 46.47
CA GLY A 30 7.27 -11.06 47.91
C GLY A 30 5.82 -11.16 48.39
N LEU A 31 5.56 -12.01 49.39
CA LEU A 31 4.24 -12.16 50.03
C LEU A 31 3.72 -10.83 50.61
N GLU A 32 4.60 -9.86 50.87
CA GLU A 32 4.22 -8.50 51.26
C GLU A 32 3.40 -7.72 50.22
N PHE A 33 3.45 -8.10 48.93
CA PHE A 33 2.66 -7.47 47.86
C PHE A 33 1.27 -8.09 47.67
N LEU A 34 0.98 -9.23 48.32
CA LEU A 34 -0.39 -9.72 48.36
C LEU A 34 -1.19 -8.88 49.36
N PRO A 35 -2.33 -8.30 48.97
CA PRO A 35 -3.20 -7.61 49.92
C PRO A 35 -3.58 -8.59 51.04
N LYS A 36 -3.16 -8.28 52.27
CA LYS A 36 -3.34 -9.14 53.46
C LYS A 36 -4.81 -9.44 53.80
N ARG A 37 -5.75 -8.75 53.15
CA ARG A 37 -7.19 -8.99 53.19
C ARG A 37 -7.78 -8.70 51.81
N ILE A 38 -7.86 -9.72 50.97
CA ILE A 38 -8.83 -9.70 49.87
C ILE A 38 -10.17 -9.94 50.57
N PRO A 39 -11.09 -8.97 50.65
CA PRO A 39 -12.45 -9.29 51.09
C PRO A 39 -12.94 -10.44 50.19
N PRO A 40 -13.62 -11.47 50.72
CA PRO A 40 -14.18 -12.50 49.86
C PRO A 40 -14.94 -11.78 48.73
N PRO A 41 -14.72 -12.18 47.45
CA PRO A 41 -15.46 -11.57 46.35
C PRO A 41 -16.92 -11.58 46.78
N ALA A 42 -17.56 -10.40 46.75
CA ALA A 42 -18.89 -10.21 47.31
C ALA A 42 -19.74 -11.43 46.93
N THR A 43 -20.21 -12.17 47.94
CA THR A 43 -21.19 -13.25 47.79
C THR A 43 -22.53 -12.62 47.45
N ASP A 44 -22.56 -11.81 46.41
CA ASP A 44 -23.79 -11.47 45.73
C ASP A 44 -24.16 -12.72 44.95
N VAL A 45 -24.70 -13.70 45.68
CA VAL A 45 -25.25 -14.94 45.13
C VAL A 45 -26.54 -14.52 44.43
N MET A 46 -26.39 -13.87 43.28
CA MET A 46 -27.49 -13.61 42.39
C MET A 46 -28.01 -14.95 41.91
N THR A 47 -29.30 -15.17 42.08
CA THR A 47 -29.95 -16.33 41.46
C THR A 47 -29.88 -16.18 39.94
N ASP A 48 -29.87 -17.29 39.23
CA ASP A 48 -29.72 -17.31 37.76
C ASP A 48 -30.80 -16.44 37.06
N ALA A 49 -32.00 -16.39 37.66
CA ALA A 49 -33.09 -15.52 37.25
C ALA A 49 -32.76 -14.01 37.37
N GLN A 50 -32.01 -13.61 38.39
CA GLN A 50 -31.59 -12.22 38.59
C GLN A 50 -30.46 -11.82 37.63
N LEU A 51 -29.56 -12.75 37.30
CA LEU A 51 -28.55 -12.54 36.27
C LEU A 51 -29.18 -12.33 34.90
N LEU A 52 -30.17 -13.14 34.53
CA LEU A 52 -30.94 -12.97 33.29
C LEU A 52 -31.67 -11.63 33.27
N ALA A 53 -32.37 -11.26 34.34
CA ALA A 53 -33.08 -9.98 34.41
C ALA A 53 -32.11 -8.78 34.26
N ARG A 54 -30.90 -8.89 34.82
CA ARG A 54 -29.85 -7.88 34.69
C ARG A 54 -29.31 -7.80 33.26
N GLN A 55 -29.01 -8.93 32.64
CA GLN A 55 -28.59 -8.97 31.24
C GLN A 55 -29.66 -8.39 30.32
N HIS A 56 -30.92 -8.75 30.51
CA HIS A 56 -32.02 -8.18 29.72
C HIS A 56 -32.13 -6.67 29.94
N ARG A 57 -31.92 -6.15 31.15
CA ARG A 57 -31.95 -4.71 31.44
C ARG A 57 -30.75 -3.96 30.84
N GLU A 58 -29.57 -4.56 30.89
CA GLU A 58 -28.33 -3.97 30.35
C GLU A 58 -28.27 -4.06 28.81
N ASN A 59 -28.82 -5.13 28.22
CA ASN A 59 -28.79 -5.38 26.78
C ASN A 59 -30.04 -4.87 26.05
N ALA A 60 -31.17 -4.60 26.73
CA ALA A 60 -32.39 -4.08 26.09
C ALA A 60 -32.22 -2.71 25.41
N GLY A 61 -31.11 -2.00 25.65
CA GLY A 61 -30.77 -0.75 24.97
C GLY A 61 -29.42 -0.75 24.25
N LYS A 62 -28.61 -1.80 24.40
CA LYS A 62 -27.26 -1.85 23.85
C LYS A 62 -27.29 -2.54 22.48
N LEU A 63 -27.56 -1.71 21.47
CA LEU A 63 -27.18 -1.84 20.07
C LEU A 63 -26.76 -3.27 19.70
N MET A 64 -27.68 -4.04 19.10
CA MET A 64 -27.27 -5.10 18.18
C MET A 64 -26.20 -4.49 17.26
N PRO A 65 -25.10 -5.20 16.94
CA PRO A 65 -24.21 -4.74 15.88
C PRO A 65 -25.12 -4.47 14.69
N LYS A 66 -25.36 -3.19 14.36
CA LYS A 66 -26.09 -2.86 13.14
C LYS A 66 -25.30 -3.60 12.08
N GLU A 67 -25.96 -4.49 11.36
CA GLU A 67 -25.38 -5.17 10.22
C GLU A 67 -24.94 -4.06 9.28
N GLN A 68 -23.69 -3.65 9.46
CA GLN A 68 -23.11 -2.56 8.73
C GLN A 68 -22.89 -3.22 7.39
N GLN A 69 -23.83 -2.99 6.48
CA GLN A 69 -23.67 -3.34 5.09
C GLN A 69 -22.39 -2.67 4.65
N VAL A 70 -21.30 -3.43 4.72
CA VAL A 70 -20.03 -3.01 4.18
C VAL A 70 -20.36 -2.92 2.71
N LYS A 71 -20.49 -1.69 2.20
CA LYS A 71 -20.53 -1.46 0.76
C LYS A 71 -19.21 -2.03 0.25
N GLY A 72 -19.26 -3.29 -0.18
CA GLY A 72 -18.11 -3.99 -0.69
C GLY A 72 -17.61 -3.17 -1.86
N LEU A 73 -16.35 -2.75 -1.82
CA LEU A 73 -15.71 -2.19 -2.98
C LEU A 73 -15.70 -3.30 -4.02
N ASP A 74 -16.50 -3.14 -5.07
CA ASP A 74 -16.51 -4.11 -6.15
C ASP A 74 -15.19 -4.01 -6.91
N LEU A 75 -14.57 -5.16 -7.14
CA LEU A 75 -13.25 -5.23 -7.76
C LEU A 75 -13.28 -4.65 -9.17
N GLN A 76 -14.41 -4.80 -9.87
CA GLN A 76 -14.61 -4.26 -11.22
C GLN A 76 -14.67 -2.72 -11.21
N GLU A 77 -15.15 -2.10 -10.13
CA GLU A 77 -15.25 -0.65 -10.03
C GLU A 77 -13.89 0.02 -9.76
N THR A 78 -13.05 -0.63 -8.95
CA THR A 78 -11.77 -0.08 -8.47
C THR A 78 -10.59 -0.46 -9.37
N SER A 79 -10.77 -1.40 -10.28
CA SER A 79 -9.68 -2.00 -11.05
C SER A 79 -9.90 -1.90 -12.55
N THR A 80 -8.83 -2.14 -13.29
CA THR A 80 -8.81 -2.23 -14.74
C THR A 80 -8.13 -3.55 -15.09
N PHE A 81 -8.72 -4.30 -16.01
CA PHE A 81 -8.18 -5.58 -16.43
C PHE A 81 -7.33 -5.39 -17.67
N LEU A 82 -6.14 -6.00 -17.66
CA LEU A 82 -5.28 -6.09 -18.83
C LEU A 82 -5.24 -7.54 -19.27
N GLU A 83 -5.56 -7.79 -20.53
CA GLU A 83 -5.59 -9.13 -21.10
C GLU A 83 -4.73 -9.21 -22.35
N ASN A 84 -3.94 -10.28 -22.46
CA ASN A 84 -3.25 -10.64 -23.68
C ASN A 84 -3.07 -12.16 -23.79
N SER A 85 -3.39 -12.72 -24.96
CA SER A 85 -3.12 -14.13 -25.29
C SER A 85 -3.62 -15.14 -24.24
N GLY A 86 -4.81 -14.90 -23.66
CA GLY A 86 -5.38 -15.77 -22.61
C GLY A 86 -4.71 -15.64 -21.25
N LEU A 87 -3.87 -14.63 -21.05
CA LEU A 87 -3.33 -14.21 -19.77
C LEU A 87 -3.96 -12.90 -19.38
N PHE A 88 -4.35 -12.75 -18.12
CA PHE A 88 -4.85 -11.47 -17.63
C PHE A 88 -4.22 -11.07 -16.31
N THR A 89 -4.17 -9.76 -16.07
CA THR A 89 -3.75 -9.18 -14.80
C THR A 89 -4.70 -8.06 -14.41
N ILE A 90 -4.65 -7.72 -13.12
CA ILE A 90 -5.51 -6.70 -12.52
C ILE A 90 -4.61 -5.55 -12.10
N VAL A 91 -4.93 -4.35 -12.55
CA VAL A 91 -4.25 -3.12 -12.17
C VAL A 91 -5.24 -2.13 -11.57
N PRO A 92 -4.85 -1.30 -10.60
CA PRO A 92 -5.74 -0.28 -10.06
C PRO A 92 -6.23 0.69 -11.14
N LYS A 93 -7.45 1.20 -10.97
CA LYS A 93 -7.99 2.22 -11.87
C LYS A 93 -7.13 3.48 -11.82
N GLY A 94 -6.82 4.05 -12.99
CA GLY A 94 -5.90 5.18 -13.11
C GLY A 94 -4.41 4.82 -13.04
N SER A 95 -4.05 3.53 -13.00
CA SER A 95 -2.65 3.11 -13.20
C SER A 95 -2.21 3.21 -14.65
N VAL A 96 -3.13 3.08 -15.61
CA VAL A 96 -2.80 3.16 -17.03
C VAL A 96 -2.75 4.64 -17.44
N ILE A 97 -1.56 5.13 -17.80
CA ILE A 97 -1.32 6.55 -18.13
C ILE A 97 -1.66 6.83 -19.60
N HIS A 98 -1.21 5.95 -20.48
CA HIS A 98 -1.38 6.09 -21.92
C HIS A 98 -1.66 4.75 -22.57
N VAL A 99 -2.65 4.73 -23.45
CA VAL A 99 -3.03 3.56 -24.25
C VAL A 99 -3.01 3.99 -25.72
N PRO A 100 -2.03 3.51 -26.51
CA PRO A 100 -2.01 3.78 -27.94
C PRO A 100 -3.14 3.01 -28.63
N GLU A 101 -3.63 3.49 -29.77
CA GLU A 101 -4.85 2.96 -30.40
C GLU A 101 -4.75 1.48 -30.76
N LYS A 102 -3.56 1.05 -31.18
CA LYS A 102 -3.24 -0.34 -31.55
C LYS A 102 -3.35 -1.31 -30.37
N LEU A 103 -3.21 -0.80 -29.14
CA LEU A 103 -3.17 -1.57 -27.91
C LEU A 103 -4.41 -1.39 -27.03
N LYS A 104 -5.44 -0.68 -27.52
CA LYS A 104 -6.72 -0.53 -26.82
C LYS A 104 -7.38 -1.89 -26.52
N SER A 105 -7.16 -2.89 -27.36
CA SER A 105 -7.65 -4.26 -27.17
C SER A 105 -7.02 -5.00 -25.98
N LEU A 106 -5.89 -4.53 -25.45
CA LEU A 106 -5.28 -5.09 -24.24
C LEU A 106 -6.03 -4.68 -22.98
N VAL A 107 -6.76 -3.57 -23.01
CA VAL A 107 -7.52 -3.05 -21.87
C VAL A 107 -8.95 -3.55 -22.00
N VAL A 108 -9.38 -4.39 -21.06
CA VAL A 108 -10.70 -5.01 -21.06
C VAL A 108 -11.45 -4.69 -19.76
N GLU A 109 -12.78 -4.62 -19.84
CA GLU A 109 -13.63 -4.40 -18.65
C GLU A 109 -13.81 -5.69 -17.85
N THR A 110 -13.76 -6.84 -18.52
CA THR A 110 -13.89 -8.16 -17.91
C THR A 110 -12.95 -9.12 -18.64
N PRO A 111 -12.19 -9.96 -17.93
CA PRO A 111 -11.30 -10.93 -18.56
C PRO A 111 -12.10 -12.00 -19.32
N SER A 112 -11.53 -12.49 -20.41
CA SER A 112 -12.16 -13.54 -21.22
C SER A 112 -12.28 -14.86 -20.45
N VAL A 113 -13.31 -15.64 -20.79
CA VAL A 113 -13.59 -16.93 -20.16
C VAL A 113 -12.45 -17.90 -20.46
N GLY A 114 -11.83 -18.45 -19.41
CA GLY A 114 -10.70 -19.38 -19.52
C GLY A 114 -9.32 -18.72 -19.48
N SER A 115 -9.25 -17.40 -19.35
CA SER A 115 -7.96 -16.69 -19.21
C SER A 115 -7.32 -16.95 -17.85
N LYS A 116 -5.99 -17.10 -17.84
CA LYS A 116 -5.21 -17.39 -16.64
C LYS A 116 -4.75 -16.10 -15.97
N PHE A 117 -5.05 -15.97 -14.68
CA PHE A 117 -4.54 -14.86 -13.87
C PHE A 117 -3.02 -14.93 -13.74
N GLN A 118 -2.35 -13.78 -13.88
CA GLN A 118 -0.94 -13.61 -13.58
C GLN A 118 -0.69 -12.37 -12.73
N SER A 119 0.37 -12.45 -11.93
CA SER A 119 0.88 -11.28 -11.22
C SER A 119 1.31 -10.19 -12.20
N TRP A 120 1.30 -8.93 -11.76
CA TRP A 120 1.74 -7.81 -12.58
C TRP A 120 3.15 -8.01 -13.14
N GLN A 121 4.10 -8.51 -12.33
CA GLN A 121 5.48 -8.71 -12.79
C GLN A 121 5.57 -9.77 -13.89
N GLU A 122 4.87 -10.90 -13.74
CA GLU A 122 4.85 -11.96 -14.76
C GLU A 122 4.19 -11.48 -16.05
N PHE A 123 3.05 -10.77 -15.92
CA PHE A 123 2.35 -10.21 -17.06
C PHE A 123 3.21 -9.18 -17.80
N GLN A 124 3.92 -8.31 -17.08
CA GLN A 124 4.85 -7.35 -17.68
C GLN A 124 5.99 -8.08 -18.41
N VAL A 125 6.55 -9.14 -17.82
CA VAL A 125 7.62 -9.94 -18.43
C VAL A 125 7.14 -10.61 -19.72
N ALA A 126 5.94 -11.18 -19.73
CA ALA A 126 5.33 -11.80 -20.91
C ALA A 126 5.04 -10.77 -22.02
N ASN A 127 4.86 -9.49 -21.67
CA ASN A 127 4.40 -8.43 -22.57
C ASN A 127 5.42 -7.28 -22.76
N ARG A 128 6.71 -7.52 -22.54
CA ARG A 128 7.77 -6.49 -22.60
C ARG A 128 7.85 -5.71 -23.92
N GLY A 129 7.40 -6.30 -25.03
CA GLY A 129 7.36 -5.64 -26.33
C GLY A 129 6.16 -4.71 -26.53
N ARG A 130 5.20 -4.67 -25.60
CA ARG A 130 3.95 -3.91 -25.71
C ARG A 130 3.71 -3.00 -24.51
N ILE A 131 4.22 -3.35 -23.34
CA ILE A 131 3.98 -2.65 -22.08
C ILE A 131 5.28 -2.08 -21.55
N SER A 132 5.24 -0.80 -21.19
CA SER A 132 6.34 -0.13 -20.49
C SER A 132 5.87 0.32 -19.11
N ALA A 133 6.70 0.07 -18.09
CA ALA A 133 6.47 0.56 -16.74
C ALA A 133 7.07 1.96 -16.62
N PHE A 134 6.26 2.91 -16.17
CA PHE A 134 6.69 4.26 -15.84
C PHE A 134 6.78 4.39 -14.32
N GLU A 135 8.00 4.49 -13.82
CA GLU A 135 8.25 4.59 -12.39
C GLU A 135 7.81 5.97 -11.88
N ILE A 136 6.92 5.97 -10.89
CA ILE A 136 6.46 7.17 -10.20
C ILE A 136 6.76 7.10 -8.71
N THR A 137 6.91 8.28 -8.11
CA THR A 137 7.11 8.39 -6.66
C THR A 137 5.79 8.24 -5.91
N PHE A 138 5.88 7.85 -4.64
CA PHE A 138 4.70 7.73 -3.79
C PHE A 138 3.95 9.08 -3.62
N ASP A 139 4.69 10.19 -3.55
CA ASP A 139 4.08 11.53 -3.46
C ASP A 139 3.31 11.91 -4.74
N GLN A 140 3.78 11.46 -5.91
CA GLN A 140 3.05 11.62 -7.17
C GLN A 140 1.80 10.75 -7.23
N ALA A 141 1.89 9.48 -6.82
CA ALA A 141 0.75 8.58 -6.72
C ALA A 141 -0.32 9.10 -5.73
N ALA A 142 0.12 9.73 -4.64
CA ALA A 142 -0.77 10.38 -3.67
C ALA A 142 -1.36 11.72 -4.17
N GLY A 143 -0.94 12.20 -5.35
CA GLY A 143 -1.37 13.49 -5.90
C GLY A 143 -0.78 14.71 -5.20
N LYS A 144 0.24 14.54 -4.35
CA LYS A 144 0.91 15.64 -3.64
C LYS A 144 1.90 16.38 -4.54
N ALA A 145 2.54 15.66 -5.46
CA ALA A 145 3.51 16.21 -6.40
C ALA A 145 3.06 15.96 -7.84
N PRO A 146 3.23 16.94 -8.75
CA PRO A 146 2.92 16.72 -10.14
C PRO A 146 3.90 15.77 -10.84
N VAL A 147 3.38 15.10 -11.87
CA VAL A 147 4.21 14.36 -12.81
C VAL A 147 4.69 15.34 -13.86
N ASP A 148 5.98 15.28 -14.16
CA ASP A 148 6.61 16.14 -15.15
C ASP A 148 5.89 16.04 -16.51
N GLY A 149 5.37 17.18 -16.98
CA GLY A 149 4.58 17.27 -18.20
C GLY A 149 5.37 16.86 -19.44
N ASP A 150 6.66 17.21 -19.51
CA ASP A 150 7.52 16.86 -20.65
C ASP A 150 7.69 15.35 -20.78
N LYS A 151 7.77 14.64 -19.64
CA LYS A 151 7.81 13.17 -19.61
C LYS A 151 6.49 12.58 -20.06
N LEU A 152 5.36 13.14 -19.61
CA LEU A 152 4.04 12.67 -20.05
C LEU A 152 3.84 12.85 -21.56
N GLU A 153 4.28 13.97 -22.14
CA GLU A 153 4.21 14.18 -23.59
C GLU A 153 5.13 13.22 -24.35
N ALA A 154 6.32 12.93 -23.84
CA ALA A 154 7.19 11.91 -24.42
C ALA A 154 6.54 10.51 -24.39
N LEU A 155 5.86 10.17 -23.30
CA LEU A 155 5.13 8.90 -23.16
C LEU A 155 3.94 8.79 -24.11
N ARG A 156 3.21 9.89 -24.35
CA ARG A 156 2.09 9.93 -25.30
C ARG A 156 2.52 9.71 -26.76
N ARG A 157 3.79 9.98 -27.09
CA ARG A 157 4.35 9.72 -28.43
C ARG A 157 4.81 8.27 -28.60
N SER A 158 4.81 7.48 -27.54
CA SER A 158 5.29 6.10 -27.59
C SER A 158 4.20 5.13 -28.06
N ASP A 159 4.59 4.10 -28.80
CA ASP A 159 3.69 3.01 -29.23
C ASP A 159 3.44 1.96 -28.12
N PHE A 160 3.90 2.22 -26.89
CA PHE A 160 3.78 1.29 -25.77
C PHE A 160 2.59 1.65 -24.88
N LEU A 161 1.96 0.63 -24.29
CA LEU A 161 1.01 0.82 -23.20
C LEU A 161 1.80 1.19 -21.95
N ILE A 162 1.52 2.37 -21.39
CA ILE A 162 2.27 2.91 -20.26
C ILE A 162 1.47 2.70 -18.97
N VAL A 163 2.07 1.97 -18.03
CA VAL A 163 1.50 1.74 -16.70
C VAL A 163 2.35 2.42 -15.63
N ALA A 164 1.72 3.13 -14.72
CA ALA A 164 2.33 3.74 -13.55
C ALA A 164 2.71 2.66 -12.53
N VAL A 165 3.98 2.65 -12.14
CA VAL A 165 4.57 1.65 -11.24
C VAL A 165 5.33 2.37 -10.13
N CYS A 166 5.27 1.82 -8.92
CA CYS A 166 6.11 2.26 -7.81
C CYS A 166 6.72 1.02 -7.16
N ARG A 167 8.06 0.94 -7.15
CA ARG A 167 8.83 -0.20 -6.62
C ARG A 167 8.45 -1.53 -7.29
N GLY A 168 8.19 -1.50 -8.60
CA GLY A 168 7.82 -2.68 -9.37
C GLY A 168 6.36 -3.14 -9.23
N GLY A 169 5.52 -2.46 -8.44
CA GLY A 169 4.08 -2.71 -8.36
C GLY A 169 3.26 -1.64 -9.09
N ALA A 170 2.23 -2.03 -9.83
CA ALA A 170 1.30 -1.09 -10.45
C ALA A 170 0.54 -0.29 -9.37
N ILE A 171 0.48 1.03 -9.54
CA ILE A 171 -0.11 1.95 -8.56
C ILE A 171 -0.99 2.97 -9.30
N SER A 172 -2.08 3.41 -8.68
CA SER A 172 -2.93 4.44 -9.27
C SER A 172 -2.20 5.78 -9.26
N CYS A 173 -2.27 6.50 -10.37
CA CYS A 173 -1.84 7.89 -10.45
C CYS A 173 -3.07 8.74 -10.73
N PRO A 174 -3.52 9.61 -9.81
CA PRO A 174 -4.61 10.52 -10.11
C PRO A 174 -4.20 11.35 -11.31
N SER A 175 -4.97 11.26 -12.39
CA SER A 175 -4.73 12.00 -13.62
C SER A 175 -4.59 13.47 -13.24
N GLN A 176 -3.41 14.03 -13.50
CA GLN A 176 -3.20 15.45 -13.32
C GLN A 176 -4.19 16.17 -14.22
N LYS A 177 -5.24 16.74 -13.62
CA LYS A 177 -5.94 17.86 -14.24
C LYS A 177 -4.83 18.85 -14.57
N PRO A 178 -4.57 19.17 -15.85
CA PRO A 178 -3.50 20.08 -16.20
C PRO A 178 -3.74 21.33 -15.36
N ALA A 179 -2.78 21.65 -14.50
CA ALA A 179 -2.87 22.85 -13.69
C ALA A 179 -2.98 24.00 -14.69
N THR A 180 -4.19 24.55 -14.79
CA THR A 180 -4.44 25.83 -15.43
C THR A 180 -3.41 26.77 -14.85
N VAL A 181 -2.55 27.27 -15.74
CA VAL A 181 -1.55 28.30 -15.51
C VAL A 181 -2.22 29.44 -14.75
N ALA A 182 -2.10 29.44 -13.43
CA ALA A 182 -2.63 30.44 -12.55
C ALA A 182 -1.50 30.89 -11.62
N ALA A 183 -0.94 32.04 -11.99
CA ALA A 183 -0.19 32.98 -11.16
C ALA A 183 1.23 32.61 -10.72
N ALA A 184 2.19 32.97 -11.58
CA ALA A 184 3.29 33.84 -11.17
C ALA A 184 3.77 34.66 -12.39
N GLY A 185 3.00 35.70 -12.73
CA GLY A 185 3.60 36.88 -13.36
C GLY A 185 4.25 37.72 -12.26
N GLU A 186 5.41 38.33 -12.54
CA GLU A 186 5.60 39.80 -12.49
C GLU A 186 7.09 40.17 -12.69
N THR A 187 7.38 40.65 -13.91
CA THR A 187 8.29 41.75 -14.30
C THR A 187 9.71 41.89 -13.71
N ALA A 188 10.71 41.93 -14.61
CA ALA A 188 11.61 43.10 -14.71
C ALA A 188 12.22 43.18 -16.12
N LYS A 189 11.99 44.33 -16.77
CA LYS A 189 12.35 44.73 -18.13
C LYS A 189 13.87 44.88 -18.30
N PRO A 190 14.43 44.68 -19.51
CA PRO A 190 15.84 44.92 -19.82
C PRO A 190 16.15 46.42 -19.81
N SER A 191 17.41 46.77 -19.54
CA SER A 191 17.94 48.11 -19.77
C SER A 191 19.34 48.03 -20.41
N PRO A 192 19.67 49.05 -21.22
CA PRO A 192 20.54 48.95 -22.40
C PRO A 192 22.04 48.92 -22.11
#